data_AF-A0A529P869-F1
#
_entry.id   AF-A0A529P869-F1
#
_cell.length_a   1.000
_cell.length_b   1.000
_cell.length_c   1.000
_cell.angle_alpha   90.00
_cell.angle_beta   90.00
_cell.angle_gamma   90.00
#
_symmetry.space_group_name_H-M   'P 1'
#
loop_
_entity.id
_entity.type
_entity.pdbx_description
1 polymer ?
#
loop_
_entity_poly.entity_id
_entity_poly.type
_entity_poly.pdbx_seq_one_letter_code
_entity_poly.pdbx_strand_id
1 'polypeptide(L)'
;MSAASDHNELAGRFVRDVAGPAIKNGATFADMVVLFESVQLGMMEILNRHYEVSPQASVGLLEASLQAAIERFAGKRNPANG
;
A
#
# COMPACT_ATOMS: atom_id res chain seq x y z
N MET A 1 1.45 -7.52 -20.39
CA MET A 1 0.85 -7.61 -19.04
C MET A 1 0.37 -6.22 -18.67
N SER A 2 -0.81 -6.07 -18.06
CA SER A 2 -1.28 -4.74 -17.64
C SER A 2 -0.75 -4.41 -16.26
N ALA A 3 -0.35 -3.15 -16.03
CA ALA A 3 0.16 -2.69 -14.73
C ALA A 3 -0.81 -2.97 -13.56
N ALA A 4 -2.11 -3.06 -13.84
CA ALA A 4 -3.13 -3.44 -12.86
C ALA A 4 -3.06 -4.92 -12.44
N SER A 5 -2.72 -5.82 -13.37
CA SER A 5 -2.54 -7.25 -13.10
C SER A 5 -1.34 -7.48 -12.17
N ASP A 6 -0.20 -6.89 -12.52
CA ASP A 6 1.05 -7.06 -11.77
C ASP A 6 0.94 -6.45 -10.37
N HIS A 7 0.31 -5.27 -10.25
CA HIS A 7 0.05 -4.64 -8.95
C HIS A 7 -0.83 -5.53 -8.05
N ASN A 8 -1.90 -6.14 -8.59
CA ASN A 8 -2.77 -7.00 -7.81
C ASN A 8 -2.06 -8.27 -7.34
N GLU A 9 -1.21 -8.85 -8.19
CA GLU A 9 -0.38 -9.99 -7.81
C GLU A 9 0.61 -9.63 -6.70
N LEU A 10 1.32 -8.51 -6.83
CA LEU A 10 2.25 -8.03 -5.82
C LEU A 10 1.54 -7.72 -4.48
N ALA A 11 0.37 -7.10 -4.53
CA ALA A 11 -0.45 -6.85 -3.34
C ALA A 11 -0.90 -8.17 -2.68
N GLY A 12 -1.34 -9.16 -3.48
CA GLY A 12 -1.70 -10.48 -2.97
C GLY A 12 -0.54 -11.22 -2.32
N ARG A 13 0.66 -11.15 -2.94
CA ARG A 13 1.90 -11.69 -2.36
C ARG A 13 2.25 -11.01 -1.04
N PHE A 14 2.17 -9.69 -0.98
CA PHE A 14 2.45 -8.95 0.26
C PHE A 14 1.52 -9.39 1.40
N VAL A 15 0.21 -9.50 1.13
CA VAL A 15 -0.75 -9.95 2.15
C VAL A 15 -0.45 -11.38 2.59
N ARG A 16 -0.20 -12.30 1.65
CA ARG A 16 0.00 -13.72 1.95
C ARG A 16 1.34 -14.00 2.63
N ASP A 17 2.40 -13.33 2.19
CA ASP A 17 3.79 -13.69 2.54
C ASP A 17 4.38 -12.76 3.61
N VAL A 18 3.84 -11.56 3.80
CA VAL A 18 4.36 -10.57 4.77
C VAL A 18 3.35 -10.31 5.89
N ALA A 19 2.18 -9.75 5.57
CA ALA A 19 1.21 -9.35 6.59
C ALA A 19 0.55 -10.55 7.30
N GLY A 20 0.14 -11.56 6.54
CA GLY A 20 -0.54 -12.75 7.06
C GLY A 20 0.27 -13.51 8.10
N PRO A 21 1.55 -13.86 7.85
CA PRO A 21 2.40 -14.50 8.84
C PRO A 21 2.66 -13.64 10.08
N ALA A 22 2.85 -12.32 9.93
CA ALA A 22 3.03 -11.41 11.05
C ALA A 22 1.81 -11.42 11.98
N ILE A 23 0.60 -11.32 11.43
CA ILE A 23 -0.65 -11.39 12.19
C ILE A 23 -0.79 -12.74 12.90
N LYS A 24 -0.50 -13.85 12.22
CA LYS A 24 -0.53 -15.20 12.83
C LYS A 24 0.44 -15.35 13.99
N ASN A 25 1.56 -14.64 13.95
CA ASN A 25 2.58 -14.64 14.99
C ASN A 25 2.30 -13.62 16.11
N GLY A 26 1.11 -13.03 16.14
CA GLY A 26 0.66 -12.15 17.23
C GLY A 26 0.91 -10.67 17.01
N ALA A 27 1.28 -10.25 15.81
CA ALA A 27 1.37 -8.82 15.50
C ALA A 27 0.02 -8.14 15.68
N THR A 28 0.04 -7.03 16.40
CA THR A 28 -1.15 -6.23 16.71
C THR A 28 -1.52 -5.32 15.54
N PHE A 29 -2.70 -4.72 15.63
CA PHE A 29 -3.09 -3.66 14.70
C PHE A 29 -2.08 -2.49 14.72
N ALA A 30 -1.54 -2.14 15.91
CA ALA A 30 -0.54 -1.10 16.04
C ALA A 30 0.75 -1.45 15.29
N ASP A 31 1.20 -2.70 15.36
CA ASP A 31 2.39 -3.16 14.62
C ASP A 31 2.20 -3.05 13.10
N MET A 32 0.98 -3.34 12.61
CA MET A 32 0.65 -3.18 11.19
C MET A 32 0.62 -1.72 10.76
N VAL A 33 0.14 -0.81 11.62
CA VAL A 33 0.16 0.64 11.36
C VAL A 33 1.61 1.15 11.27
N VAL A 34 2.49 0.74 12.20
CA VAL A 34 3.91 1.12 12.17
C VAL A 34 4.62 0.57 10.94
N LEU A 35 4.32 -0.67 10.53
CA LEU A 35 4.84 -1.25 9.29
C LEU A 35 4.42 -0.42 8.08
N PHE A 36 3.14 -0.06 8.01
CA PHE A 36 2.61 0.75 6.92
C PHE A 36 3.29 2.12 6.85
N GLU A 37 3.38 2.83 7.98
CA GLU A 37 4.08 4.12 8.08
C GLU A 37 5.55 3.99 7.64
N SER A 38 6.25 2.95 8.09
CA SER A 38 7.66 2.71 7.74
C SER A 38 7.85 2.50 6.23
N VAL A 39 6.95 1.77 5.57
CA VAL A 39 6.99 1.56 4.11
C VAL A 39 6.75 2.87 3.36
N GLN A 40 5.81 3.69 3.83
CA GLN A 40 5.53 5.00 3.23
C GLN A 40 6.71 5.95 3.37
N LEU A 41 7.29 6.05 4.57
CA LEU A 41 8.48 6.87 4.83
C LEU A 41 9.68 6.40 4.00
N GLY A 42 9.91 5.08 3.92
CA GLY A 42 10.96 4.51 3.09
C GLY A 42 10.80 4.82 1.59
N MET A 43 9.56 4.80 1.08
CA MET A 43 9.28 5.20 -0.29
C MET A 43 9.61 6.68 -0.53
N MET A 44 9.21 7.57 0.38
CA MET A 44 9.55 9.00 0.27
C MET A 44 11.07 9.23 0.31
N GLU A 45 11.79 8.50 1.15
CA GLU A 45 13.25 8.56 1.23
C GLU A 45 13.90 8.16 -0.09
N ILE A 46 13.42 7.09 -0.72
CA ILE A 46 13.91 6.64 -2.03
C ILE A 46 13.64 7.69 -3.10
N LEU A 47 12.42 8.23 -3.15
CA LEU A 47 12.02 9.27 -4.11
C LEU A 47 12.87 10.53 -3.94
N ASN A 48 13.18 10.91 -2.71
CA ASN A 48 14.02 12.06 -2.44
C ASN A 48 15.49 11.82 -2.79
N ARG A 49 16.09 10.73 -2.27
CA ARG A 49 17.53 10.46 -2.41
C ARG A 49 17.96 10.01 -3.81
N HIS A 50 17.09 9.28 -4.52
CA HIS A 50 17.47 8.63 -5.79
C HIS A 50 16.80 9.25 -7.01
N TYR A 51 15.72 10.00 -6.82
CA TYR A 51 14.96 10.60 -7.91
C TYR A 51 14.78 12.12 -7.78
N GLU A 52 15.42 12.73 -6.77
CA GLU A 52 15.41 14.18 -6.51
C GLU A 52 13.99 14.79 -6.41
N VAL A 53 13.01 13.97 -6.06
CA VAL A 53 11.63 14.41 -5.90
C VAL A 53 11.53 15.21 -4.60
N SER A 54 10.91 16.39 -4.67
CA SER A 54 10.70 17.21 -3.47
C SER A 54 9.83 16.45 -2.45
N PRO A 55 10.00 16.70 -1.14
CA PRO A 55 9.18 16.07 -0.12
C PRO A 55 7.68 16.24 -0.38
N GLN A 56 7.28 17.44 -0.82
CA GLN A 56 5.88 17.77 -1.08
C GLN A 56 5.31 17.05 -2.30
N ALA A 57 6.10 16.87 -3.36
CA ALA A 57 5.69 16.05 -4.51
C ALA A 57 5.62 14.55 -4.13
N SER A 58 6.55 14.05 -3.30
CA SER A 58 6.53 12.67 -2.82
C SER A 58 5.29 12.35 -1.99
N VAL A 59 4.88 13.27 -1.11
CA VAL A 59 3.61 13.18 -0.35
C VAL A 59 2.43 13.13 -1.31
N GLY A 60 2.37 14.01 -2.31
CA GLY A 60 1.27 14.01 -3.29
C GLY A 60 1.17 12.70 -4.09
N LEU A 61 2.30 12.12 -4.49
CA LEU A 61 2.33 10.81 -5.16
C LEU A 61 1.82 9.68 -4.25
N LEU A 62 2.18 9.72 -2.96
CA LEU A 62 1.74 8.76 -1.97
C LEU A 62 0.22 8.86 -1.73
N GLU A 63 -0.30 10.08 -1.53
CA GLU A 63 -1.73 10.34 -1.34
C GLU A 63 -2.55 9.90 -2.54
N ALA A 64 -2.11 10.23 -3.77
CA ALA A 64 -2.77 9.81 -5.00
C ALA A 64 -2.79 8.27 -5.14
N SER A 65 -1.68 7.60 -4.81
CA SER A 65 -1.59 6.14 -4.82
C SER A 65 -2.55 5.50 -3.81
N LEU A 66 -2.64 6.07 -2.60
CA LEU A 66 -3.54 5.60 -1.55
C LEU A 66 -5.01 5.80 -1.95
N GLN A 67 -5.35 6.99 -2.45
CA GLN A 67 -6.70 7.31 -2.93
C GLN A 67 -7.13 6.35 -4.05
N ALA A 68 -6.26 6.11 -5.04
CA ALA A 68 -6.52 5.15 -6.11
C ALA A 68 -6.69 3.70 -5.59
N ALA A 69 -5.98 3.31 -4.53
CA ALA A 69 -6.21 2.03 -3.87
C ALA A 69 -7.59 1.99 -3.18
N ILE A 70 -7.93 3.02 -2.41
CA ILE A 70 -9.23 3.14 -1.73
C ILE A 70 -10.37 3.04 -2.73
N GLU A 71 -10.34 3.81 -3.83
CA GLU A 71 -11.39 3.79 -4.86
C GLU A 71 -11.56 2.42 -5.50
N ARG A 72 -10.45 1.71 -5.79
CA ARG A 72 -10.48 0.34 -6.34
C ARG A 72 -11.15 -0.66 -5.39
N PHE A 73 -10.96 -0.52 -4.09
CA PHE A 73 -11.55 -1.45 -3.11
C PHE A 73 -12.92 -1.01 -2.61
N ALA A 74 -13.22 0.30 -2.61
CA ALA A 74 -14.54 0.85 -2.36
C ALA A 74 -15.50 0.49 -3.51
N GLY A 75 -15.06 0.54 -4.77
CA GLY A 75 -15.84 0.07 -5.92
C GLY A 75 -16.15 -1.43 -5.90
N LYS A 76 -15.33 -2.23 -5.20
CA LYS A 76 -15.57 -3.67 -4.97
C LYS A 76 -16.53 -3.96 -3.80
N ARG A 77 -16.99 -2.93 -3.07
CA ARG A 77 -18.01 -3.05 -2.01
C ARG A 77 -19.45 -2.93 -2.53
N ASN A 78 -19.68 -2.97 -3.85
CA ASN A 78 -21.06 -3.01 -4.35
C ASN A 78 -21.69 -4.36 -3.95
N PRO A 79 -22.71 -4.38 -3.07
CA PRO A 79 -23.32 -5.61 -2.62
C PRO A 79 -24.08 -6.21 -3.80
N ALA A 80 -23.58 -7.31 -4.34
CA ALA A 80 -24.47 -8.30 -4.93
C ALA A 80 -25.32 -8.84 -3.77
N ASN A 81 -26.45 -8.17 -3.51
CA ASN A 81 -27.67 -8.66 -2.85
C ASN A 81 -28.59 -7.45 -2.58
N GLY A 82 -29.37 -7.12 -3.60
CA GLY A 82 -30.68 -6.48 -3.51
C GLY A 82 -31.59 -7.21 -4.47
#